data_AF-A0A535N741-F1
#
_entry.id   AF-A0A535N741-F1
#
_cell.length_a   1.000
_cell.length_b   1.000
_cell.length_c   1.000
_cell.angle_alpha   90.00
_cell.angle_beta   90.00
_cell.angle_gamma   90.00
#
_symmetry.space_group_name_H-M   'P 1'
#
loop_
_entity.id
_entity.type
_entity.pdbx_description
1 polymer ?
#
loop_
_entity_poly.entity_id
_entity_poly.type
_entity_poly.pdbx_seq_one_letter_code
_entity_poly.pdbx_strand_id
1 'polypeptide(L)'
;MAAGLAPHPGWRPLSRRDDPTYEAPFHGLPRWLTGSLLDWTASRLRRRDSDGSVHYDVALLREIERRLRRPLSWSSGPAEAYEFLTCLMRLDPDFVFDVIDLLAARESGARGLERLRDLERTLEEGGSAWTVAIREGAGRLERRA
;
A
#
# COMPACT_ATOMS: atom_id res chain seq x y z
N MET A 1 16.36 -19.25 18.24
CA MET A 1 17.08 -18.23 17.45
C MET A 1 16.38 -18.14 16.11
N ALA A 2 15.67 -17.04 15.85
CA ALA A 2 14.87 -16.86 14.65
C ALA A 2 15.80 -16.56 13.45
N ALA A 3 15.64 -17.33 12.37
CA ALA A 3 16.31 -17.07 11.10
C ALA A 3 15.71 -15.78 10.50
N GLY A 4 16.48 -14.71 10.51
CA GLY A 4 16.20 -13.53 9.72
C GLY A 4 16.24 -13.90 8.24
N LEU A 5 15.17 -13.60 7.50
CA LEU A 5 15.16 -13.69 6.05
C LEU A 5 16.26 -12.77 5.51
N ALA A 6 17.16 -13.32 4.71
CA ALA A 6 18.22 -12.54 4.06
C ALA A 6 17.59 -11.53 3.08
N PRO A 7 18.11 -10.29 2.99
CA PRO A 7 17.66 -9.32 2.00
C PRO A 7 17.94 -9.87 0.60
N HIS A 8 16.91 -9.97 -0.23
CA HIS A 8 17.08 -10.32 -1.64
C HIS A 8 17.73 -9.14 -2.39
N PRO A 9 18.72 -9.39 -3.26
CA PRO A 9 19.46 -8.32 -3.91
C PRO A 9 18.61 -7.63 -4.99
N GLY A 10 18.37 -6.34 -4.77
CA GLY A 10 18.40 -5.28 -5.77
C GLY A 10 17.46 -5.45 -6.96
N TRP A 11 16.27 -4.86 -6.86
CA TRP A 11 15.46 -4.60 -8.05
C TRP A 11 16.23 -3.72 -9.07
N ARG A 12 16.24 -4.13 -10.35
CA ARG A 12 16.85 -3.41 -11.49
C ARG A 12 15.89 -3.36 -12.69
N PRO A 13 15.69 -2.22 -13.38
CA PRO A 13 14.99 -2.12 -14.64
C PRO A 13 15.91 -2.63 -15.73
N LEU A 14 15.32 -3.29 -16.70
CA LEU A 14 16.03 -4.07 -17.70
C LEU A 14 16.95 -3.22 -18.59
N SER A 15 16.74 -1.91 -18.67
CA SER A 15 17.38 -0.97 -19.59
C SER A 15 18.60 -0.21 -19.04
N ARG A 16 18.89 -0.26 -17.73
CA ARG A 16 20.01 0.49 -17.10
C ARG A 16 20.88 -0.39 -16.21
N ARG A 17 21.21 -1.58 -16.71
CA ARG A 17 22.01 -2.57 -15.97
C ARG A 17 23.42 -2.08 -15.61
N ASP A 18 23.91 -1.05 -16.31
CA ASP A 18 25.29 -0.56 -16.22
C ASP A 18 25.45 0.73 -15.39
N ASP A 19 24.37 1.28 -14.80
CA ASP A 19 24.43 2.48 -13.95
C ASP A 19 24.58 2.11 -12.45
N PRO A 20 25.72 2.41 -11.81
CA PRO A 20 25.98 2.07 -10.41
C PRO A 20 25.21 2.93 -9.39
N THR A 21 24.66 4.08 -9.79
CA THR A 21 23.82 4.91 -8.90
C THR A 21 22.38 4.42 -8.80
N TYR A 22 22.05 3.41 -9.61
CA TYR A 22 20.71 2.85 -9.73
C TYR A 22 20.27 1.98 -8.53
N GLU A 23 21.21 1.40 -7.79
CA GLU A 23 20.89 0.50 -6.67
C GLU A 23 20.29 1.21 -5.45
N ALA A 24 20.19 2.54 -5.46
CA ALA A 24 19.60 3.30 -4.38
C ALA A 24 18.06 3.15 -4.37
N PRO A 25 17.45 2.80 -3.22
CA PRO A 25 15.99 2.74 -3.08
C PRO A 25 15.35 4.10 -3.38
N PHE A 26 14.21 4.11 -4.06
CA PHE A 26 13.50 5.35 -4.35
C PHE A 26 12.79 5.87 -3.09
N HIS A 27 13.21 7.04 -2.58
CA HIS A 27 12.73 7.58 -1.31
C HIS A 27 11.29 8.14 -1.33
N GLY A 28 10.74 8.49 -2.49
CA GLY A 28 9.34 8.92 -2.63
C GLY A 28 8.40 7.77 -3.01
N LEU A 29 7.22 8.09 -3.55
CA LEU A 29 6.38 7.13 -4.26
C LEU A 29 6.81 7.08 -5.74
N PRO A 30 7.37 5.96 -6.24
CA PRO A 30 7.65 5.84 -7.66
C PRO A 30 6.35 5.85 -8.47
N ARG A 31 6.29 6.65 -9.55
CA ARG A 31 5.07 6.77 -10.39
C ARG A 31 4.60 5.45 -10.97
N TRP A 32 5.53 4.53 -11.27
CA TRP A 32 5.22 3.19 -11.76
C TRP A 32 4.64 2.27 -10.68
N LEU A 33 4.87 2.58 -9.41
CA LEU A 33 4.39 1.81 -8.27
C LEU A 33 3.00 2.25 -7.80
N THR A 34 2.61 3.49 -8.10
CA THR A 34 1.33 4.08 -7.67
C THR A 34 0.13 3.21 -8.05
N GLY A 35 0.08 2.69 -9.28
CA GLY A 35 -1.03 1.84 -9.73
C GLY A 35 -1.18 0.58 -8.87
N SER A 36 -0.07 -0.16 -8.68
CA SER A 36 -0.05 -1.38 -7.89
C SER A 36 -0.44 -1.16 -6.42
N LEU A 37 -0.01 -0.05 -5.82
CA LEU A 37 -0.39 0.29 -4.45
C LEU A 37 -1.87 0.67 -4.35
N LEU A 38 -2.41 1.41 -5.32
CA LEU A 38 -3.83 1.71 -5.37
C LEU A 38 -4.68 0.45 -5.53
N ASP A 39 -4.23 -0.52 -6.34
CA ASP A 39 -4.91 -1.82 -6.49
C ASP A 39 -4.88 -2.64 -5.19
N TRP A 40 -3.72 -2.64 -4.52
CA TRP A 40 -3.58 -3.26 -3.21
C TRP A 40 -4.57 -2.65 -2.22
N THR A 41 -4.63 -1.32 -2.10
CA THR A 41 -5.58 -0.60 -1.24
C THR A 41 -7.04 -0.84 -1.66
N ALA A 42 -7.35 -0.85 -2.96
CA ALA A 42 -8.69 -1.05 -3.49
C ALA A 42 -9.29 -2.39 -3.04
N SER A 43 -8.51 -3.46 -3.08
CA SER A 43 -8.96 -4.79 -2.68
C SER A 43 -9.32 -4.92 -1.17
N ARG A 44 -8.99 -3.92 -0.35
CA ARG A 44 -9.38 -3.83 1.07
C ARG A 44 -10.59 -2.93 1.29
N LEU A 45 -10.76 -1.92 0.44
CA LEU A 45 -11.79 -0.90 0.59
C LEU A 45 -13.08 -1.21 -0.18
N ARG A 46 -13.01 -2.09 -1.18
CA ARG A 46 -14.18 -2.50 -1.94
C ARG A 46 -14.13 -3.97 -2.31
N ARG A 47 -15.30 -4.56 -2.47
CA ARG A 47 -15.52 -5.88 -3.03
C ARG A 47 -16.44 -5.77 -4.23
N ARG A 48 -16.14 -6.53 -5.28
CA ARG A 48 -17.04 -6.71 -6.42
C ARG A 48 -17.67 -8.08 -6.31
N ASP A 49 -19.00 -8.13 -6.32
CA ASP A 49 -19.77 -9.36 -6.27
C ASP A 49 -19.95 -9.92 -7.70
N SER A 50 -20.39 -11.17 -7.80
CA SER A 50 -20.47 -11.90 -9.09
C SER A 50 -21.48 -11.32 -10.07
N ASP A 51 -22.47 -10.58 -9.58
CA ASP A 51 -23.46 -9.83 -10.36
C ASP A 51 -22.91 -8.50 -10.92
N GLY A 52 -21.66 -8.16 -10.58
CA GLY A 52 -21.00 -6.92 -10.98
C GLY A 52 -21.21 -5.75 -10.00
N SER A 53 -22.02 -5.93 -8.96
CA SER A 53 -22.25 -4.92 -7.91
C SER A 53 -20.95 -4.66 -7.14
N VAL A 54 -20.71 -3.39 -6.81
CA VAL A 54 -19.53 -2.96 -6.04
C VAL A 54 -19.98 -2.47 -4.67
N HIS A 55 -19.44 -3.12 -3.64
CA HIS A 55 -19.68 -2.79 -2.24
C HIS A 55 -18.44 -2.15 -1.64
N TYR A 56 -18.62 -1.00 -1.00
CA TYR A 56 -17.55 -0.26 -0.33
C TYR A 56 -17.61 -0.48 1.18
N ASP A 57 -16.44 -0.63 1.80
CA ASP A 57 -16.34 -0.69 3.25
C ASP A 57 -16.46 0.71 3.85
N VAL A 58 -17.71 1.12 4.10
CA VAL A 58 -18.04 2.44 4.67
C VAL A 58 -17.40 2.65 6.04
N ALA A 59 -17.31 1.60 6.85
CA ALA A 59 -16.74 1.70 8.19
C ALA A 59 -15.24 2.01 8.11
N LEU A 60 -14.53 1.33 7.21
CA LEU A 60 -13.11 1.54 6.98
C LEU A 60 -12.81 2.90 6.33
N LEU A 61 -13.61 3.34 5.35
CA LEU A 61 -13.47 4.67 4.75
C LEU A 61 -13.63 5.79 5.80
N ARG A 62 -14.62 5.67 6.69
CA ARG A 62 -14.80 6.61 7.81
C ARG A 62 -13.67 6.53 8.84
N GLU A 63 -13.08 5.35 9.04
CA GLU A 63 -11.91 5.20 9.91
C GLU A 63 -10.69 5.91 9.34
N ILE A 64 -10.43 5.76 8.05
CA ILE A 64 -9.35 6.46 7.33
C ILE A 64 -9.50 7.97 7.48
N GLU A 65 -10.69 8.49 7.19
CA GLU A 65 -11.02 9.93 7.35
C GLU A 65 -10.69 10.44 8.76
N ARG A 66 -11.11 9.70 9.81
CA ARG A 66 -10.88 10.08 11.20
C ARG A 66 -9.42 9.97 11.63
N ARG A 67 -8.75 8.87 11.29
CA ARG A 67 -7.38 8.58 11.75
C ARG A 67 -6.35 9.44 11.04
N LEU A 68 -6.50 9.63 9.73
CA LEU A 68 -5.60 10.45 8.93
C LEU A 68 -5.99 11.93 8.91
N ARG A 69 -7.14 12.28 9.52
CA ARG A 69 -7.66 13.66 9.62
C ARG A 69 -7.75 14.34 8.24
N ARG A 70 -8.19 13.57 7.24
CA ARG A 70 -8.41 14.04 5.87
C ARG A 70 -9.88 13.81 5.52
N PRO A 71 -10.67 14.89 5.35
CA PRO A 71 -12.08 14.76 5.02
C PRO A 71 -12.24 14.10 3.65
N LEU A 72 -13.22 13.22 3.52
CA LEU A 72 -13.63 12.62 2.26
C LEU A 72 -14.94 13.25 1.78
N SER A 73 -15.13 13.29 0.47
CA SER A 73 -16.41 13.70 -0.11
C SER A 73 -17.42 12.57 0.02
N TRP A 74 -18.52 12.80 0.74
CA TRP A 74 -19.62 11.83 0.88
C TRP A 74 -20.89 12.28 0.14
N SER A 75 -20.80 13.29 -0.73
CA SER A 75 -21.95 13.98 -1.34
C SER A 75 -22.90 13.05 -2.08
N SER A 76 -22.38 12.00 -2.69
CA SER A 76 -23.14 11.02 -3.47
C SER A 76 -23.00 9.60 -2.91
N GLY A 77 -22.57 9.46 -1.65
CA GLY A 77 -22.44 8.18 -0.96
C GLY A 77 -21.03 7.56 -1.01
N PRO A 78 -20.89 6.26 -0.73
CA PRO A 78 -19.59 5.61 -0.52
C PRO A 78 -18.68 5.54 -1.75
N ALA A 79 -19.25 5.47 -2.96
CA ALA A 79 -18.48 5.43 -4.20
C ALA A 79 -17.69 6.74 -4.38
N GLU A 80 -18.36 7.88 -4.18
CA GLU A 80 -17.73 9.21 -4.21
C GLU A 80 -16.62 9.34 -3.16
N ALA A 81 -16.85 8.85 -1.95
CA ALA A 81 -15.83 8.89 -0.88
C ALA A 81 -14.59 8.08 -1.23
N TYR A 82 -14.78 6.90 -1.85
CA TYR A 82 -13.68 6.07 -2.33
C TYR A 82 -12.93 6.71 -3.50
N GLU A 83 -13.64 7.31 -4.47
CA GLU A 83 -13.02 8.01 -5.60
C GLU A 83 -12.23 9.24 -5.13
N PHE A 84 -12.79 10.01 -4.20
CA PHE A 84 -12.13 11.14 -3.58
C PHE A 84 -10.85 10.72 -2.83
N LEU A 85 -10.92 9.65 -2.04
CA LEU A 85 -9.74 9.06 -1.38
C LEU A 85 -8.67 8.66 -2.39
N THR A 86 -9.06 7.99 -3.48
CA THR A 86 -8.14 7.56 -4.55
C THR A 86 -7.51 8.77 -5.24
N CYS A 87 -8.25 9.86 -5.42
CA CYS A 87 -7.75 11.11 -5.96
C CYS A 87 -6.70 11.75 -5.03
N LEU A 88 -7.00 11.85 -3.73
CA LEU A 88 -6.04 12.33 -2.72
C LEU A 88 -4.74 11.52 -2.75
N MET A 89 -4.85 10.19 -2.78
CA MET A 89 -3.71 9.28 -2.89
C MET A 89 -2.88 9.51 -4.17
N ARG A 90 -3.50 9.87 -5.29
CA ARG A 90 -2.75 10.18 -6.53
C ARG A 90 -2.02 11.53 -6.47
N LEU A 91 -2.56 12.47 -5.71
CA LEU A 91 -2.04 13.83 -5.60
C LEU A 91 -0.96 13.97 -4.53
N ASP A 92 -1.04 13.17 -3.47
CA ASP A 92 -0.17 13.23 -2.31
C ASP A 92 0.52 11.87 -2.07
N PRO A 93 1.78 11.71 -2.55
CA PRO A 93 2.60 10.52 -2.34
C PRO A 93 2.73 10.07 -0.89
N ASP A 94 2.84 11.00 0.06
CA ASP A 94 3.04 10.65 1.47
C ASP A 94 1.74 10.11 2.06
N PHE A 95 0.61 10.70 1.66
CA PHE A 95 -0.72 10.23 2.06
C PHE A 95 -1.02 8.81 1.58
N VAL A 96 -0.47 8.37 0.44
CA VAL A 96 -0.56 6.97 0.00
C VAL A 96 0.03 6.02 1.05
N PHE A 97 1.23 6.34 1.54
CA PHE A 97 1.90 5.51 2.53
C PHE A 97 1.17 5.53 3.87
N ASP A 98 0.61 6.67 4.29
CA ASP A 98 -0.22 6.76 5.50
C ASP A 98 -1.46 5.84 5.43
N VAL A 99 -2.15 5.83 4.28
CA VAL A 99 -3.29 4.93 4.06
C VAL A 99 -2.86 3.47 4.08
N ILE A 100 -1.76 3.14 3.40
CA ILE A 100 -1.24 1.76 3.36
C ILE A 100 -0.81 1.30 4.75
N ASP A 101 -0.13 2.13 5.53
CA ASP A 101 0.31 1.80 6.89
C ASP A 101 -0.90 1.51 7.80
N LEU A 102 -1.94 2.34 7.73
CA LEU A 102 -3.19 2.11 8.45
C LEU A 102 -3.83 0.77 8.08
N LEU A 103 -3.87 0.44 6.78
CA LEU A 103 -4.45 -0.81 6.30
C LEU A 103 -3.58 -2.02 6.68
N ALA A 104 -2.26 -1.91 6.58
CA ALA A 104 -1.31 -2.95 6.96
C ALA A 104 -1.42 -3.30 8.45
N ALA A 105 -1.65 -2.30 9.31
CA ALA A 105 -1.84 -2.51 10.74
C ALA A 105 -3.11 -3.31 11.09
N ARG A 106 -4.07 -3.42 10.16
CA ARG A 106 -5.31 -4.20 10.33
C ARG A 106 -5.19 -5.63 9.82
N GLU A 107 -4.21 -5.91 8.97
CA GLU A 107 -4.00 -7.25 8.43
C GLU A 107 -3.50 -8.16 9.55
N SER A 108 -4.26 -9.24 9.81
CA SER A 108 -4.00 -10.18 10.88
C SER A 108 -4.38 -11.61 10.45
N GLY A 109 -3.83 -12.60 11.15
CA GLY A 109 -4.01 -14.01 10.82
C GLY A 109 -3.34 -14.43 9.51
N ALA A 110 -3.55 -15.68 9.10
CA ALA A 110 -2.83 -16.27 7.95
C ALA A 110 -3.06 -15.49 6.64
N ARG A 111 -4.32 -15.15 6.33
CA ARG A 111 -4.66 -14.37 5.12
C ARG A 111 -4.07 -12.94 5.17
N GLY A 112 -4.04 -12.32 6.35
CA GLY A 112 -3.43 -11.00 6.52
C GLY A 112 -1.92 -11.03 6.28
N LEU A 113 -1.24 -12.09 6.73
CA LEU A 113 0.19 -12.27 6.51
C LEU A 113 0.53 -12.46 5.03
N GLU A 114 -0.25 -13.25 4.28
CA GLU A 114 -0.08 -13.40 2.83
C GLU A 114 -0.22 -12.05 2.11
N ARG A 115 -1.23 -11.29 2.49
CA ARG A 115 -1.51 -9.95 1.99
C ARG A 115 -0.40 -8.92 2.26
N LEU A 116 0.24 -9.02 3.42
CA LEU A 116 1.39 -8.20 3.79
C LEU A 116 2.64 -8.61 3.01
N ARG A 117 2.85 -9.91 2.76
CA ARG A 117 3.93 -10.41 1.90
C ARG A 117 3.76 -9.97 0.45
N ASP A 118 2.53 -9.96 -0.06
CA ASP A 118 2.24 -9.45 -1.40
C ASP A 118 2.53 -7.94 -1.51
N LEU A 119 2.25 -7.17 -0.45
CA LEU A 119 2.63 -5.75 -0.38
C LEU A 119 4.15 -5.58 -0.36
N GLU A 120 4.85 -6.36 0.47
CA GLU A 120 6.32 -6.34 0.57
C GLU A 120 6.96 -6.62 -0.79
N ARG A 121 6.53 -7.69 -1.46
CA ARG A 121 6.98 -8.02 -2.81
C ARG A 121 6.72 -6.88 -3.80
N THR A 122 5.55 -6.26 -3.74
CA THR A 122 5.20 -5.12 -4.61
C THR A 122 6.13 -3.92 -4.37
N LEU A 123 6.43 -3.60 -3.10
CA LEU A 123 7.34 -2.51 -2.75
C LEU A 123 8.79 -2.83 -3.19
N GLU A 124 9.20 -4.08 -3.07
CA GLU A 124 10.52 -4.57 -3.47
C GLU A 124 10.71 -4.55 -4.98
N GLU A 125 9.79 -5.16 -5.73
CA GLU A 125 9.74 -5.13 -7.19
C GLU A 125 9.49 -3.71 -7.73
N GLY A 126 9.02 -2.78 -6.88
CA GLY A 126 8.87 -1.37 -7.23
C GLY A 126 10.14 -0.54 -7.04
N GLY A 127 11.17 -1.09 -6.39
CA GLY A 127 12.36 -0.34 -5.97
C GLY A 127 12.09 0.69 -4.88
N SER A 128 11.06 0.49 -4.06
CA SER A 128 10.68 1.42 -3.00
C SER A 128 11.70 1.44 -1.86
N ALA A 129 11.95 2.62 -1.29
CA ALA A 129 12.66 2.76 -0.01
C ALA A 129 11.83 2.31 1.20
N TRP A 130 10.55 1.98 1.01
CA TRP A 130 9.68 1.45 2.04
C TRP A 130 9.66 -0.08 2.01
N THR A 131 9.52 -0.69 3.18
CA THR A 131 9.32 -2.14 3.35
C THR A 131 8.20 -2.38 4.36
N VAL A 132 7.67 -3.61 4.38
CA VAL A 132 6.68 -4.04 5.37
C VAL A 132 7.42 -4.72 6.52
N ALA A 133 7.32 -4.17 7.72
CA ALA A 133 7.74 -4.83 8.95
C ALA A 133 6.54 -5.46 9.63
N ILE A 134 6.67 -6.72 10.04
CA ILE A 134 5.62 -7.42 10.81
C ILE A 134 6.06 -7.44 12.27
N ARG A 135 5.33 -6.70 13.13
CA ARG A 135 5.58 -6.63 14.57
C ARG A 135 4.33 -7.06 15.32
N GLU A 136 4.47 -8.01 16.23
CA GLU A 136 3.36 -8.50 17.09
C GLU A 136 2.12 -8.95 16.31
N GLY A 137 2.30 -9.42 15.07
CA GLY A 137 1.21 -9.88 14.21
C GLY A 137 0.49 -8.79 13.40
N ALA A 138 0.96 -7.54 13.45
CA ALA A 138 0.48 -6.42 12.64
C ALA A 138 1.56 -5.93 11.67
N GLY A 139 1.16 -5.51 10.47
CA GLY A 139 2.04 -4.91 9.48
C GLY A 139 2.23 -3.41 9.71
N ARG A 140 3.43 -2.90 9.45
CA ARG A 140 3.74 -1.47 9.38
C ARG A 140 4.70 -1.18 8.25
N LEU A 141 4.65 0.03 7.70
CA LEU A 141 5.64 0.52 6.75
C LEU A 141 6.86 1.08 7.49
N GLU A 142 8.05 0.63 7.10
CA GLU A 142 9.32 1.11 7.62
C GLU A 142 10.26 1.48 6.47
N ARG A 143 11.20 2.41 6.74
CA ARG A 143 12.25 2.74 5.77
C ARG A 143 13.27 1.60 5.74
N ARG A 144 13.70 1.22 4.54
CA ARG A 144 14.84 0.31 4.34
C ARG A 144 16.10 0.97 4.90
N ALA A 145 16.86 0.21 5.67
CA ALA A 145 18.18 0.60 6.20
C ALA A 145 19.26 0.40 5.13
#